data_AF-K6DPT5-F1
#
_entry.id   AF-K6DPT5-F1
#
_cell.length_a   1.000
_cell.length_b   1.000
_cell.length_c   1.000
_cell.angle_alpha   90.00
_cell.angle_beta   90.00
_cell.angle_gamma   90.00
#
_symmetry.space_group_name_H-M   'P 1'
#
loop_
_entity.id
_entity.type
_entity.pdbx_description
1 polymer ?
#
loop_
_entity_poly.entity_id
_entity_poly.type
_entity_poly.pdbx_seq_one_letter_code
_entity_poly.pdbx_strand_id
1 'polypeptide(L)'
;MNNRKLQITIWSVVIGCMSIGGFLGMYLVGKETGEYNYEMAIAIIGGTVLGFIFFLLISMWNKKRNGNVPDVDERSILLMNRYLMGVLYVVLMGSGAVLLILYSMGVHFIETGMLIICMIGLYMLIGLGAVITKQL
;
A
#
# COMPACT_ATOMS: atom_id res chain seq x y z
N MET A 1 10.26 21.59 1.24
CA MET A 1 10.18 20.99 -0.12
C MET A 1 8.90 21.50 -0.77
N ASN A 2 8.92 21.92 -2.05
CA ASN A 2 7.74 22.52 -2.68
C ASN A 2 6.60 21.48 -2.73
N ASN A 3 5.44 21.76 -2.11
CA ASN A 3 4.35 20.78 -1.90
C ASN A 3 3.90 20.08 -3.19
N ARG A 4 3.98 20.79 -4.33
CA ARG A 4 3.73 20.21 -5.66
C ARG A 4 4.70 19.10 -6.06
N LYS A 5 6.00 19.27 -5.79
CA LYS A 5 7.02 18.28 -6.13
C LYS A 5 6.86 17.02 -5.28
N LEU A 6 6.63 17.18 -3.97
CA LEU A 6 6.32 16.07 -3.06
C LEU A 6 5.08 15.29 -3.56
N GLN A 7 4.01 15.99 -3.89
CA GLN A 7 2.77 15.38 -4.35
C GLN A 7 2.99 14.56 -5.63
N ILE A 8 3.74 15.09 -6.61
CA ILE A 8 4.08 14.37 -7.84
C ILE A 8 4.90 13.11 -7.51
N THR A 9 5.89 13.20 -6.62
CA THR A 9 6.70 12.04 -6.22
C THR A 9 5.86 10.94 -5.56
N ILE A 10 4.97 11.32 -4.64
CA ILE A 10 4.06 10.37 -3.97
C ILE A 10 3.17 9.66 -5.02
N TRP A 11 2.57 10.42 -5.94
CA TRP A 11 1.72 9.84 -6.97
C TRP A 11 2.47 8.92 -7.93
N SER A 12 3.68 9.29 -8.35
CA SER A 12 4.49 8.43 -9.20
C SER A 12 4.85 7.11 -8.51
N VAL A 13 5.11 7.15 -7.19
CA VAL A 13 5.42 5.94 -6.42
C VAL A 13 4.18 5.06 -6.30
N VAL A 14 3.02 5.63 -5.94
CA VAL A 14 1.77 4.86 -5.81
C VAL A 14 1.36 4.20 -7.12
N ILE A 15 1.36 4.95 -8.22
CA ILE A 15 1.02 4.42 -9.55
C ILE A 15 2.04 3.36 -9.96
N GLY A 16 3.34 3.61 -9.76
CA GLY A 16 4.40 2.65 -10.04
C GLY A 16 4.21 1.33 -9.29
N CYS A 17 3.95 1.40 -7.98
CA CYS A 17 3.70 0.21 -7.16
C CYS A 17 2.45 -0.57 -7.60
N MET A 18 1.35 0.13 -7.92
CA MET A 18 0.12 -0.51 -8.41
C MET A 18 0.35 -1.22 -9.74
N SER A 19 1.04 -0.57 -10.68
CA SER A 19 1.35 -1.17 -11.99
C SER A 19 2.31 -2.35 -11.85
N ILE A 20 3.41 -2.20 -11.11
CA ILE A 20 4.39 -3.28 -10.89
C ILE A 20 3.71 -4.48 -10.22
N GLY A 21 2.90 -4.26 -9.18
CA GLY A 21 2.16 -5.32 -8.50
C GLY A 21 1.17 -6.03 -9.43
N GLY A 22 0.42 -5.27 -10.23
CA GLY A 22 -0.52 -5.83 -11.21
C GLY A 22 0.19 -6.69 -12.27
N PHE A 23 1.29 -6.20 -12.84
CA PHE A 23 2.07 -6.97 -13.82
C PHE A 23 2.76 -8.19 -13.21
N LEU A 24 3.22 -8.11 -11.96
CA LEU A 24 3.71 -9.28 -11.22
C LEU A 24 2.62 -10.34 -11.04
N GLY A 25 1.40 -9.93 -10.69
CA GLY A 25 0.25 -10.82 -10.58
C GLY A 25 -0.05 -11.51 -11.92
N MET A 26 -0.07 -10.76 -13.02
CA MET A 26 -0.23 -11.33 -14.37
C MET A 26 0.88 -12.31 -14.72
N TYR A 27 2.13 -11.99 -14.40
CA TYR A 27 3.27 -12.87 -14.68
C TYR A 27 3.15 -14.20 -13.94
N LEU A 28 2.71 -14.17 -12.68
CA LEU A 28 2.47 -15.38 -11.89
C LEU A 28 1.34 -16.23 -12.47
N VAL A 29 0.20 -15.61 -12.81
CA VAL A 29 -0.94 -16.32 -13.41
C VAL A 29 -0.57 -16.90 -14.78
N GLY A 30 0.07 -16.10 -15.64
CA GLY A 30 0.48 -16.52 -16.99
C GLY A 30 1.56 -17.63 -16.97
N LYS A 31 2.38 -17.70 -15.91
CA LYS A 31 3.32 -18.81 -15.72
C LYS A 31 2.61 -20.13 -15.41
N GLU A 32 1.48 -20.10 -14.69
CA GLU A 32 0.70 -21.29 -14.34
C GLU A 32 -0.22 -21.74 -15.48
N THR A 33 -0.84 -20.80 -16.20
CA THR A 33 -1.79 -21.11 -17.29
C THR A 33 -1.13 -21.24 -18.66
N GLY A 34 0.11 -20.77 -18.83
CA GLY A 34 0.82 -20.78 -20.11
C GLY A 34 0.38 -19.70 -21.10
N GLU A 35 -0.64 -18.90 -20.76
CA GLU A 35 -1.18 -17.84 -21.60
C GLU A 35 -1.13 -16.49 -20.87
N TYR A 36 -0.50 -15.50 -21.51
CA TYR A 36 -0.53 -14.11 -21.04
C TYR A 36 -1.76 -13.40 -21.60
N ASN A 37 -2.81 -13.26 -20.78
CA ASN A 37 -4.02 -12.60 -21.20
C ASN A 37 -3.83 -11.07 -21.24
N TYR A 38 -3.79 -10.50 -22.45
CA TYR A 38 -3.68 -9.06 -22.69
C TYR A 38 -4.88 -8.27 -22.15
N GLU A 39 -6.06 -8.89 -21.98
CA GLU A 39 -7.21 -8.24 -21.35
C GLU A 39 -6.94 -7.87 -19.89
N MET A 40 -6.19 -8.71 -19.16
CA MET A 40 -5.77 -8.39 -17.79
C MET A 40 -4.83 -7.17 -17.78
N ALA A 41 -4.01 -6.98 -18.82
CA ALA A 41 -3.07 -5.85 -18.90
C ALA A 41 -3.83 -4.55 -19.10
N ILE A 42 -4.84 -4.59 -19.98
CA ILE A 42 -5.76 -3.48 -20.20
C ILE A 42 -6.54 -3.19 -18.91
N ALA A 43 -6.98 -4.20 -18.16
CA ALA A 43 -7.68 -4.00 -16.90
C ALA A 43 -6.78 -3.37 -15.82
N ILE A 44 -5.50 -3.78 -15.72
CA ILE A 44 -4.54 -3.22 -14.77
C ILE A 44 -4.27 -1.73 -15.10
N ILE A 45 -3.94 -1.43 -16.36
CA ILE A 45 -3.66 -0.05 -16.80
C ILE A 45 -4.92 0.81 -16.73
N GLY A 46 -6.05 0.29 -17.20
CA GLY A 46 -7.34 0.97 -17.16
C GLY A 46 -7.77 1.27 -15.73
N GLY A 47 -7.59 0.30 -14.82
CA GLY A 47 -7.91 0.45 -13.40
C GLY A 47 -7.05 1.51 -12.71
N THR A 48 -5.74 1.54 -12.95
CA THR A 48 -4.87 2.58 -12.37
C THR A 48 -5.19 3.97 -12.90
N VAL A 49 -5.43 4.11 -14.22
CA VAL A 49 -5.78 5.39 -14.84
C VAL A 49 -7.14 5.89 -14.37
N LEU A 50 -8.17 5.02 -14.37
CA LEU A 50 -9.51 5.38 -13.91
C LEU A 50 -9.52 5.72 -12.42
N GLY A 51 -8.81 4.95 -11.59
CA GLY A 51 -8.66 5.24 -10.16
C GLY A 51 -8.04 6.61 -9.92
N PHE A 52 -7.01 6.98 -10.69
CA PHE A 52 -6.39 8.30 -10.61
C PHE A 52 -7.33 9.44 -11.04
N ILE A 53 -8.04 9.27 -12.16
CA ILE A 53 -9.03 10.25 -12.64
C ILE A 53 -10.14 10.45 -11.60
N PHE A 54 -10.65 9.34 -11.04
CA PHE A 54 -11.71 9.38 -10.03
C PHE A 54 -11.25 10.11 -8.76
N PHE A 55 -10.02 9.86 -8.30
CA PHE A 55 -9.42 10.59 -7.19
C PHE A 55 -9.34 12.11 -7.47
N LEU A 56 -8.89 12.50 -8.67
CA LEU A 56 -8.81 13.92 -9.05
C LEU A 56 -10.19 14.59 -9.03
N LEU A 57 -11.21 13.93 -9.56
CA LEU A 57 -12.58 14.44 -9.56
C LEU A 57 -13.10 14.64 -8.12
N ILE A 58 -12.87 13.67 -7.24
CA ILE A 58 -13.23 13.78 -5.81
C ILE A 58 -12.48 14.95 -5.16
N SER A 59 -11.17 15.08 -5.41
CA SER A 59 -10.38 16.17 -4.85
C SER A 59 -10.89 17.55 -5.30
N MET A 60 -11.23 17.70 -6.59
CA MET A 60 -11.83 18.92 -7.12
C MET A 60 -13.20 19.21 -6.50
N TRP A 61 -14.03 18.18 -6.33
CA TRP A 61 -15.34 18.30 -5.69
C TRP A 61 -15.19 18.77 -4.24
N ASN A 62 -14.34 18.11 -3.46
CA ASN A 62 -14.11 18.44 -2.05
C ASN A 62 -13.58 19.86 -1.89
N LYS A 63 -12.64 20.29 -2.76
CA LYS A 63 -12.12 21.65 -2.76
C LYS A 63 -13.21 22.69 -3.07
N LYS A 64 -14.18 22.35 -3.93
CA LYS A 64 -15.32 23.22 -4.25
C LYS A 64 -16.32 23.34 -3.10
N ARG A 65 -16.53 22.27 -2.31
CA ARG A 65 -17.51 22.28 -1.20
C ARG A 65 -16.94 22.78 0.14
N ASN A 66 -15.71 22.41 0.49
CA ASN A 66 -15.15 22.67 1.81
C ASN A 66 -14.13 23.82 1.83
N GLY A 67 -13.88 24.49 0.69
CA GLY A 67 -12.90 25.57 0.60
C GLY A 67 -11.44 25.08 0.72
N ASN A 68 -10.51 25.97 1.09
CA ASN A 68 -9.09 25.65 1.28
C ASN A 68 -8.76 25.35 2.76
N VAL A 69 -9.69 24.69 3.45
CA VAL A 69 -9.47 24.24 4.83
C VAL A 69 -8.59 23.00 4.79
N PRO A 70 -7.50 22.91 5.56
CA PRO A 70 -6.67 21.71 5.61
C PRO A 70 -7.52 20.52 6.06
N ASP A 71 -7.41 19.40 5.33
CA ASP A 71 -8.17 18.16 5.58
C ASP A 71 -7.71 17.43 6.86
N VAL A 72 -6.53 17.78 7.39
CA VAL A 72 -5.91 17.12 8.53
C VAL A 72 -5.21 18.15 9.40
N ASP A 73 -5.51 18.14 10.69
CA ASP A 73 -4.83 18.99 11.69
C ASP A 73 -3.40 18.50 11.95
N GLU A 74 -2.52 19.42 12.33
CA GLU A 74 -1.12 19.12 12.69
C GLU A 74 -1.03 18.04 13.79
N ARG A 75 -2.02 18.00 14.69
CA ARG A 75 -2.11 17.00 15.76
C ARG A 75 -2.32 15.59 15.22
N SER A 76 -3.22 15.41 14.25
CA SER A 76 -3.48 14.10 13.65
C SER A 76 -2.28 13.62 12.82
N ILE A 77 -1.54 14.54 12.18
CA ILE A 77 -0.28 14.20 11.50
C ILE A 77 0.75 13.66 12.51
N LEU A 78 0.89 14.31 13.66
CA LEU A 78 1.82 13.89 14.71
C LEU A 78 1.45 12.53 15.32
N LEU A 79 0.15 12.27 15.55
CA LEU A 79 -0.35 10.98 16.01
C LEU A 79 -0.11 9.87 14.98
N MET A 80 -0.41 10.13 13.71
CA MET A 80 -0.20 9.17 12.62
C MET A 80 1.30 8.83 12.47
N ASN A 81 2.20 9.82 12.61
CA ASN A 81 3.63 9.58 12.56
C ASN A 81 4.11 8.70 13.73
N ARG A 82 3.67 8.98 14.96
CA ARG A 82 4.01 8.14 16.13
C ARG A 82 3.49 6.72 16.00
N TYR A 83 2.26 6.57 15.50
CA TYR A 83 1.67 5.26 15.24
C TYR A 83 2.47 4.48 14.20
N LEU A 84 2.74 5.06 13.03
CA LEU A 84 3.51 4.40 11.97
C LEU A 84 4.93 4.04 12.43
N MET A 85 5.56 4.90 13.23
CA MET A 85 6.88 4.62 13.81
C MET A 85 6.82 3.45 14.80
N GLY A 86 5.80 3.41 15.67
CA GLY A 86 5.59 2.28 16.59
C GLY A 86 5.32 0.97 15.85
N VAL A 87 4.43 0.99 14.86
CA VAL A 87 4.13 -0.15 14.00
C VAL A 87 5.37 -0.64 13.28
N LEU A 88 6.17 0.27 12.70
CA LEU A 88 7.42 -0.08 12.02
C LEU A 88 8.35 -0.86 12.94
N TYR A 89 8.57 -0.39 14.17
CA TYR A 89 9.43 -1.09 15.13
C TYR A 89 8.87 -2.46 15.52
N VAL A 90 7.57 -2.55 15.78
CA VAL A 90 6.92 -3.82 16.13
C VAL A 90 7.00 -4.82 15.00
N VAL A 91 6.76 -4.40 13.76
CA VAL A 91 6.82 -5.27 12.58
C VAL A 91 8.26 -5.70 12.32
N LEU A 92 9.24 -4.80 12.39
CA LEU A 92 10.64 -5.13 12.14
C LEU A 92 11.18 -6.11 13.20
N MET A 93 10.97 -5.80 14.48
CA MET A 93 11.41 -6.66 15.58
C MET A 93 10.64 -7.98 15.60
N GLY A 94 9.32 -7.93 15.41
CA GLY A 94 8.46 -9.11 15.41
C GLY A 94 8.79 -10.05 14.26
N SER A 95 8.91 -9.53 13.03
CA SER A 95 9.30 -10.36 11.88
C SER A 95 10.71 -10.92 12.02
N GLY A 96 11.67 -10.15 12.51
CA GLY A 96 13.02 -10.62 12.80
C GLY A 96 13.04 -11.75 13.84
N ALA A 97 12.30 -11.59 14.95
CA ALA A 97 12.20 -12.61 15.98
C ALA A 97 11.55 -13.90 15.46
N VAL A 98 10.46 -13.79 14.69
CA VAL A 98 9.78 -14.94 14.07
C VAL A 98 10.72 -15.69 13.12
N LEU A 99 11.51 -14.98 12.31
CA LEU A 99 12.49 -15.61 11.43
C LEU A 99 13.59 -16.35 12.21
N LEU A 100 14.10 -15.78 13.30
CA LEU A 100 15.09 -16.45 14.16
C LEU A 100 14.55 -17.71 14.82
N ILE A 101 13.28 -17.69 15.26
CA ILE A 101 12.61 -18.86 15.84
C ILE A 101 12.39 -19.94 14.77
N LEU A 102 11.91 -19.56 13.58
CA LEU A 102 11.74 -20.52 12.47
C LEU A 102 13.07 -21.17 12.07
N TYR A 103 14.14 -20.37 12.02
CA TYR A 103 15.48 -20.87 11.72
C TYR A 103 15.97 -21.85 12.80
N SER A 104 15.77 -21.55 14.09
CA SER A 104 16.19 -22.45 15.17
C SER A 104 15.38 -23.74 15.23
N MET A 105 14.13 -23.72 14.73
CA MET A 105 13.29 -24.92 14.53
C MET A 105 13.68 -25.75 13.31
N GLY A 106 14.70 -25.34 12.54
CA GLY A 106 15.16 -26.05 11.34
C GLY A 106 14.28 -25.83 10.10
N VAL A 107 13.39 -24.84 10.13
CA VAL A 107 12.57 -24.48 8.96
C VAL A 107 13.42 -23.61 8.03
N HIS A 108 13.94 -24.22 6.97
CA HIS A 108 14.78 -23.54 5.99
C HIS A 108 13.99 -23.00 4.78
N PHE A 109 12.77 -23.50 4.56
CA PHE A 109 11.93 -23.11 3.45
C PHE A 109 10.56 -22.67 3.96
N ILE A 110 10.15 -21.47 3.56
CA ILE A 110 8.81 -20.95 3.82
C ILE A 110 8.07 -20.98 2.50
N GLU A 111 6.90 -21.59 2.50
CA GLU A 111 6.02 -21.59 1.34
C GLU A 111 5.57 -20.14 1.03
N THR A 112 5.75 -19.74 -0.22
CA THR A 112 5.47 -18.38 -0.68
C THR A 112 4.00 -18.00 -0.48
N GLY A 113 3.07 -18.96 -0.63
CA GLY A 113 1.64 -18.74 -0.38
C GLY A 113 1.34 -18.30 1.05
N MET A 114 1.94 -18.97 2.04
CA MET A 114 1.77 -18.61 3.46
C MET A 114 2.33 -17.21 3.75
N LEU A 115 3.47 -16.88 3.14
CA LEU A 115 4.10 -15.56 3.30
C LEU A 115 3.21 -14.45 2.74
N ILE A 116 2.58 -14.67 1.58
CA ILE A 116 1.63 -13.72 0.98
C ILE A 116 0.44 -13.47 1.89
N ILE A 117 -0.18 -14.53 2.44
CA ILE A 117 -1.33 -14.41 3.35
C ILE A 117 -0.94 -13.60 4.60
N CYS A 118 0.21 -13.89 5.20
CA CYS A 118 0.71 -13.15 6.36
C CYS A 118 0.93 -11.67 6.03
N MET A 119 1.52 -11.35 4.86
CA MET A 119 1.76 -9.97 4.46
C MET A 119 0.46 -9.20 4.19
N ILE A 120 -0.54 -9.82 3.56
CA ILE A 120 -1.85 -9.19 3.35
C ILE A 120 -2.52 -8.86 4.69
N GLY A 121 -2.54 -9.81 5.62
CA GLY A 121 -3.11 -9.60 6.95
C GLY A 121 -2.39 -8.48 7.71
N LEU A 122 -1.06 -8.44 7.62
CA LEU A 122 -0.24 -7.41 8.23
C LEU A 122 -0.53 -6.03 7.63
N TYR A 123 -0.58 -5.90 6.30
CA TYR A 123 -0.92 -4.63 5.65
C TYR A 123 -2.33 -4.14 5.97
N MET A 124 -3.31 -5.05 6.04
CA MET A 124 -4.68 -4.73 6.46
C MET A 124 -4.71 -4.16 7.88
N LEU A 125 -3.97 -4.79 8.81
CA LEU A 125 -3.90 -4.35 10.21
C LEU A 125 -3.22 -2.98 10.34
N ILE A 126 -2.10 -2.75 9.63
CA ILE A 126 -1.43 -1.45 9.59
C ILE A 126 -2.37 -0.37 9.05
N GLY A 127 -3.03 -0.66 7.91
CA GLY A 127 -3.94 0.26 7.24
C GLY A 127 -5.13 0.64 8.11
N LEU A 128 -5.77 -0.34 8.76
CA LEU A 128 -6.88 -0.10 9.68
C LEU A 128 -6.46 0.79 10.85
N GLY A 129 -5.35 0.50 11.51
CA GLY A 129 -4.89 1.34 12.61
C GLY A 129 -4.48 2.74 12.14
N ALA A 130 -3.94 2.90 10.93
CA ALA A 130 -3.66 4.21 10.36
C ALA A 130 -4.95 5.03 10.15
N VAL A 131 -6.02 4.40 9.63
CA VAL A 131 -7.33 5.06 9.46
C VAL A 131 -7.91 5.48 10.81
N ILE A 132 -7.83 4.61 11.82
CA ILE A 132 -8.30 4.92 13.18
C ILE A 132 -7.54 6.13 13.74
N THR A 133 -6.21 6.15 13.64
CA THR A 133 -5.39 7.26 14.16
C THR A 133 -5.61 8.58 13.44
N LYS A 134 -6.02 8.56 12.17
CA LYS A 134 -6.41 9.78 11.43
C LYS A 134 -7.66 10.44 12.03
N GLN A 135 -8.56 9.65 12.64
CA GLN A 135 -9.83 10.12 13.18
C GLN A 135 -9.75 10.58 14.65
N LEU A 136 -8.56 10.47 15.27
CA LEU A 136 -8.24 10.86 16.66
C LEU A 136 -7.53 12.22 16.72
#